data_AF-A0A7C1RP96-F1
#
_entry.id   AF-A0A7C1RP96-F1
#
_cell.length_a   1.000
_cell.length_b   1.000
_cell.length_c   1.000
_cell.angle_alpha   90.00
_cell.angle_beta   90.00
_cell.angle_gamma   90.00
#
_symmetry.space_group_name_H-M   'P 1'
#
loop_
_entity.id
_entity.type
_entity.pdbx_description
1 polymer ?
#
loop_
_entity_poly.entity_id
_entity_poly.type
_entity_poly.pdbx_seq_one_letter_code
_entity_poly.pdbx_strand_id
1 'polypeptide(L)'
;PIPIGEASAHIAGFCLLNDWSARDVQAWEYQPLGPFLAKNFASSVSPWVITPEALEPFRKAQPARPDGDPQPLPYLLDDADQAAGAFDVELEVLLLTEAMGERGLPPQRLALSNTLNMYWTVAQMVAHHSVGGCKLQAGDLFGSGTLSGQSPDAVGSLLESTNGGKQSLTLASGEQRTFLEDGDEVILRARCRRDGYPSIGFGECRGKVQPAR
;
A
#
# COMPACT_ATOMS: atom_id res chain seq x y z
N PRO A 1 0.05 -20.01 -17.31
CA PRO A 1 0.78 -19.53 -16.11
C PRO A 1 1.93 -18.64 -16.55
N ILE A 2 2.22 -17.58 -15.81
CA ILE A 2 3.38 -16.71 -16.03
C ILE A 2 4.47 -17.17 -15.05
N PRO A 3 5.61 -17.71 -15.53
CA PRO A 3 6.74 -18.04 -14.66
C PRO A 3 7.26 -16.80 -13.93
N ILE A 4 7.76 -16.96 -12.70
CA ILE A 4 8.26 -15.84 -11.89
C ILE A 4 9.36 -15.03 -12.59
N GLY A 5 10.30 -15.69 -13.28
CA GLY A 5 11.37 -15.02 -14.02
C GLY A 5 10.89 -14.18 -15.22
N GLU A 6 9.66 -14.41 -15.70
CA GLU A 6 9.04 -13.64 -16.79
C GLU A 6 8.04 -12.61 -16.25
N ALA A 7 7.64 -12.70 -14.99
CA ALA A 7 6.55 -11.91 -14.42
C ALA A 7 6.79 -10.39 -14.48
N SER A 8 8.03 -9.94 -14.35
CA SER A 8 8.39 -8.52 -14.42
C SER A 8 8.04 -7.88 -15.77
N ALA A 9 8.12 -8.64 -16.87
CA ALA A 9 7.77 -8.17 -18.21
C ALA A 9 6.25 -7.98 -18.42
N HIS A 10 5.43 -8.49 -17.50
CA HIS A 10 3.97 -8.33 -17.51
C HIS A 10 3.48 -7.16 -16.65
N ILE A 11 4.39 -6.40 -16.03
CA ILE A 11 4.04 -5.26 -15.17
C ILE A 11 4.20 -3.96 -15.97
N ALA A 12 3.08 -3.29 -16.23
CA ALA A 12 3.10 -2.01 -16.96
C ALA A 12 3.60 -0.82 -16.10
N GLY A 13 3.43 -0.90 -14.78
CA GLY A 13 3.88 0.12 -13.85
C GLY A 13 3.17 0.06 -12.51
N PHE A 14 3.40 1.10 -11.71
CA PHE A 14 2.99 1.18 -10.31
C PHE A 14 2.29 2.51 -10.02
N CYS A 15 1.27 2.48 -9.19
CA CYS A 15 0.56 3.66 -8.69
C CYS A 15 0.28 3.51 -7.18
N LEU A 16 -0.11 4.59 -6.54
CA LEU A 16 -0.67 4.53 -5.19
C LEU A 16 -2.08 3.95 -5.24
N LEU A 17 -2.45 3.19 -4.21
CA LEU A 17 -3.79 2.63 -4.05
C LEU A 17 -4.24 2.81 -2.61
N ASN A 18 -5.39 3.45 -2.39
CA ASN A 18 -6.10 3.46 -1.11
C ASN A 18 -7.32 2.53 -1.19
N ASP A 19 -7.25 1.43 -0.43
CA ASP A 19 -8.30 0.42 -0.32
C ASP A 19 -9.19 0.73 0.91
N TRP A 20 -10.16 1.62 0.69
CA TRP A 20 -11.06 2.11 1.75
C TRP A 20 -11.82 0.96 2.40
N SER A 21 -11.99 1.02 3.72
CA SER A 21 -12.45 -0.14 4.47
C SER A 21 -13.39 0.21 5.62
N ALA A 22 -14.60 -0.36 5.62
CA ALA A 22 -15.54 -0.29 6.74
C ALA A 22 -15.33 -1.50 7.66
N ARG A 23 -14.55 -1.34 8.73
CA ARG A 23 -14.00 -2.46 9.52
C ARG A 23 -15.05 -3.20 10.35
N ASP A 24 -16.07 -2.51 10.80
CA ASP A 24 -17.25 -3.05 11.48
C ASP A 24 -18.07 -3.95 10.55
N VAL A 25 -18.38 -3.49 9.33
CA VAL A 25 -19.05 -4.29 8.29
C VAL A 25 -18.19 -5.50 7.92
N GLN A 26 -16.88 -5.29 7.74
CA GLN A 26 -15.95 -6.36 7.37
C GLN A 26 -15.92 -7.48 8.41
N ALA A 27 -15.88 -7.13 9.70
CA ALA A 27 -15.82 -8.10 10.79
C ALA A 27 -17.05 -9.01 10.82
N TRP A 28 -18.22 -8.49 10.44
CA TRP A 28 -19.46 -9.25 10.34
C TRP A 28 -19.52 -10.13 9.09
N GLU A 29 -19.14 -9.62 7.91
CA GLU A 29 -19.41 -10.30 6.63
C GLU A 29 -18.33 -11.29 6.19
N TYR A 30 -17.06 -11.12 6.63
CA TYR A 30 -15.94 -11.74 5.90
C TYR A 30 -15.86 -13.27 6.03
N GLN A 31 -16.53 -13.87 7.00
CA GLN A 31 -16.52 -15.32 7.17
C GLN A 31 -17.70 -15.96 6.42
N PRO A 32 -17.46 -16.99 5.58
CA PRO A 32 -16.19 -17.62 5.22
C PRO A 32 -15.58 -17.13 3.89
N LEU A 33 -16.22 -16.17 3.21
CA LEU A 33 -15.96 -15.88 1.79
C LEU A 33 -14.98 -14.73 1.52
N GLY A 34 -14.50 -14.08 2.58
CA GLY A 34 -13.63 -12.91 2.51
C GLY A 34 -14.39 -11.58 2.47
N PRO A 35 -13.66 -10.45 2.50
CA PRO A 35 -14.24 -9.10 2.48
C PRO A 35 -15.04 -8.82 1.21
N PHE A 36 -16.15 -8.10 1.33
CA PHE A 36 -17.02 -7.77 0.19
C PHE A 36 -17.55 -6.33 0.26
N LEU A 37 -18.69 -6.08 0.91
CA LEU A 37 -19.32 -4.75 0.96
C LEU A 37 -18.45 -3.75 1.73
N ALA A 38 -17.67 -4.25 2.69
CA ALA A 38 -16.74 -3.44 3.45
C ALA A 38 -15.56 -2.90 2.63
N LYS A 39 -15.40 -3.30 1.36
CA LYS A 39 -14.30 -2.93 0.46
C LYS A 39 -14.76 -2.39 -0.88
N ASN A 40 -15.86 -2.91 -1.42
CA ASN A 40 -16.32 -2.56 -2.77
C ASN A 40 -17.00 -1.18 -2.88
N PHE A 41 -17.15 -0.44 -1.77
CA PHE A 41 -17.75 0.89 -1.78
C PHE A 41 -16.84 1.97 -2.37
N ALA A 42 -15.51 1.82 -2.21
CA ALA A 42 -14.53 2.73 -2.80
C ALA A 42 -13.11 2.13 -2.82
N SER A 43 -12.41 2.31 -3.93
CA SER A 43 -10.95 2.22 -3.99
C SER A 43 -10.43 3.41 -4.80
N SER A 44 -9.38 4.06 -4.33
CA SER A 44 -8.78 5.21 -5.00
C SER A 44 -7.38 4.86 -5.51
N VAL A 45 -7.02 5.36 -6.68
CA VAL A 45 -5.67 5.21 -7.24
C VAL A 45 -5.09 6.56 -7.63
N SER A 46 -3.76 6.72 -7.55
CA SER A 46 -3.11 7.93 -8.09
C SER A 46 -3.21 7.96 -9.61
N PRO A 47 -3.30 9.15 -10.24
CA PRO A 47 -3.48 9.26 -11.68
C PRO A 47 -2.24 8.91 -12.50
N TRP A 48 -1.05 8.94 -11.88
CA TRP A 48 0.21 8.64 -12.54
C TRP A 48 0.62 7.19 -12.33
N VAL A 49 0.87 6.48 -13.43
CA VAL A 49 1.47 5.15 -13.45
C VAL A 49 2.97 5.32 -13.70
N ILE A 50 3.78 4.96 -12.71
CA ILE A 50 5.24 5.02 -12.78
C ILE A 50 5.76 3.73 -13.40
N THR A 51 6.52 3.85 -14.48
CA THR A 51 6.97 2.66 -15.24
C THR A 51 8.10 1.92 -14.51
N PRO A 52 8.27 0.61 -14.74
CA PRO A 52 9.36 -0.15 -14.15
C PRO A 52 10.75 0.40 -14.52
N GLU A 53 10.92 0.90 -15.74
CA GLU A 53 12.20 1.47 -16.22
C GLU A 53 12.57 2.73 -15.45
N ALA A 54 11.58 3.56 -15.09
CA ALA A 54 11.80 4.72 -14.25
C ALA A 54 12.25 4.31 -12.85
N LEU A 55 11.72 3.19 -12.32
CA LEU A 55 12.06 2.68 -11.00
C LEU A 55 13.35 1.84 -10.95
N GLU A 56 13.97 1.55 -12.09
CA GLU A 56 15.18 0.71 -12.18
C GLU A 56 16.30 1.13 -11.21
N PRO A 57 16.63 2.44 -11.06
CA PRO A 57 17.65 2.86 -10.10
C PRO A 57 17.30 2.62 -8.64
N PHE A 58 16.05 2.32 -8.32
CA PHE A 58 15.53 2.14 -6.97
C PHE A 58 15.25 0.68 -6.64
N ARG A 59 15.64 -0.26 -7.50
CA ARG A 59 15.61 -1.69 -7.19
C ARG A 59 16.51 -2.02 -6.00
N LYS A 60 16.06 -2.99 -5.20
CA LYS A 60 16.77 -3.57 -4.06
C LYS A 60 16.59 -5.07 -4.07
N ALA A 61 17.50 -5.76 -3.38
CA ALA A 61 17.26 -7.13 -2.98
C ALA A 61 15.99 -7.20 -2.12
N GLN A 62 15.19 -8.24 -2.35
CA GLN A 62 14.07 -8.54 -1.49
C GLN A 62 14.59 -8.76 -0.06
N PRO A 63 14.00 -8.13 0.97
CA PRO A 63 14.40 -8.37 2.34
C PRO A 63 14.41 -9.86 2.68
N ALA A 64 15.43 -10.26 3.44
CA ALA A 64 15.55 -11.63 3.91
C ALA A 64 14.32 -12.00 4.75
N ARG A 65 13.83 -13.22 4.56
CA ARG A 65 12.73 -13.77 5.36
C ARG A 65 13.25 -14.02 6.78
N PRO A 66 12.41 -13.87 7.82
CA PRO A 66 12.76 -14.18 9.19
C PRO A 66 13.37 -15.58 9.36
N ASP A 67 14.28 -15.71 10.33
CA ASP A 67 14.89 -17.00 10.67
C ASP A 67 13.82 -18.03 11.03
N GLY A 68 13.87 -19.18 10.38
CA GLY A 68 12.92 -20.28 10.56
C GLY A 68 11.72 -20.27 9.61
N ASP A 69 11.54 -19.21 8.81
CA ASP A 69 10.49 -19.20 7.78
C ASP A 69 10.77 -20.23 6.67
N PRO A 70 9.73 -20.95 6.19
CA PRO A 70 9.90 -21.95 5.15
C PRO A 70 10.24 -21.27 3.82
N GLN A 71 11.18 -21.83 3.06
CA GLN A 71 11.47 -21.40 1.70
C GLN A 71 10.21 -21.48 0.82
N PRO A 72 9.98 -20.54 -0.14
CA PRO A 72 8.84 -20.64 -1.03
C PRO A 72 8.96 -21.91 -1.88
N LEU A 73 7.82 -22.39 -2.39
CA LEU A 73 7.83 -23.44 -3.41
C LEU A 73 8.61 -22.97 -4.65
N PRO A 74 9.22 -23.88 -5.43
CA PRO A 74 10.11 -23.50 -6.53
C PRO A 74 9.51 -22.53 -7.56
N TYR A 75 8.19 -22.58 -7.83
CA TYR A 75 7.55 -21.66 -8.78
C TYR A 75 7.46 -20.20 -8.30
N LEU A 76 7.73 -19.94 -7.01
CA LEU A 76 7.78 -18.62 -6.38
C LEU A 76 9.21 -18.20 -5.98
N LEU A 77 10.22 -18.95 -6.39
CA LEU A 77 11.61 -18.67 -6.07
C LEU A 77 12.42 -18.48 -7.34
N ASP A 78 13.03 -17.32 -7.47
CA ASP A 78 13.91 -16.96 -8.57
C ASP A 78 15.03 -16.05 -8.05
N ASP A 79 16.28 -16.37 -8.36
CA ASP A 79 17.45 -15.66 -7.81
C ASP A 79 17.53 -14.21 -8.28
N ALA A 80 17.10 -13.90 -9.51
CA ALA A 80 17.10 -12.54 -10.02
C ALA A 80 16.01 -11.69 -9.35
N ASP A 81 14.82 -12.27 -9.14
CA ASP A 81 13.76 -11.64 -8.34
C ASP A 81 14.19 -11.42 -6.89
N GLN A 82 14.86 -12.36 -6.25
CA GLN A 82 15.35 -12.15 -4.88
C GLN A 82 16.46 -11.08 -4.81
N ALA A 83 17.30 -10.98 -5.84
CA ALA A 83 18.38 -10.00 -5.89
C ALA A 83 17.92 -8.56 -6.22
N ALA A 84 16.80 -8.39 -6.94
CA ALA A 84 16.40 -7.07 -7.48
C ALA A 84 14.88 -6.85 -7.64
N GLY A 85 14.04 -7.73 -7.11
CA GLY A 85 12.58 -7.69 -7.27
C GLY A 85 11.86 -6.68 -6.37
N ALA A 86 12.53 -6.14 -5.35
CA ALA A 86 12.00 -5.11 -4.49
C ALA A 86 12.32 -3.70 -5.01
N PHE A 87 11.53 -2.71 -4.58
CA PHE A 87 11.78 -1.31 -4.84
C PHE A 87 11.88 -0.54 -3.52
N ASP A 88 12.78 0.44 -3.48
CA ASP A 88 12.90 1.40 -2.38
C ASP A 88 12.02 2.62 -2.66
N VAL A 89 10.77 2.52 -2.21
CA VAL A 89 9.75 3.57 -2.36
C VAL A 89 9.23 3.93 -0.97
N GLU A 90 9.57 5.14 -0.51
CA GLU A 90 9.02 5.70 0.71
C GLU A 90 7.53 6.02 0.50
N LEU A 91 6.70 5.62 1.47
CA LEU A 91 5.26 5.77 1.44
C LEU A 91 4.81 6.63 2.62
N GLU A 92 4.10 7.71 2.33
CA GLU A 92 3.62 8.66 3.33
C GLU A 92 2.08 8.69 3.34
N VAL A 93 1.50 8.59 4.53
CA VAL A 93 0.05 8.75 4.76
C VAL A 93 -0.18 10.02 5.55
N LEU A 94 -1.01 10.92 5.01
CA LEU A 94 -1.38 12.17 5.64
C LEU A 94 -2.90 12.23 5.86
N LEU A 95 -3.30 12.95 6.90
CA LEU A 95 -4.67 13.29 7.23
C LEU A 95 -4.84 14.81 7.30
N LEU A 96 -5.87 15.32 6.65
CA LEU A 96 -6.30 16.71 6.78
C LEU A 96 -7.76 16.73 7.24
N THR A 97 -8.00 17.25 8.44
CA THR A 97 -9.37 17.48 8.95
C THR A 97 -9.89 18.83 8.47
N GLU A 98 -11.21 19.05 8.54
CA GLU A 98 -11.80 20.36 8.22
C GLU A 98 -11.28 21.46 9.14
N ALA A 99 -11.21 21.20 10.45
CA ALA A 99 -10.69 22.15 11.43
C ALA A 99 -9.21 22.50 11.19
N MET A 100 -8.39 21.54 10.75
CA MET A 100 -7.02 21.80 10.31
C MET A 100 -6.99 22.71 9.08
N GLY A 101 -7.83 22.43 8.08
CA GLY A 101 -7.97 23.25 6.87
C GLY A 101 -8.39 24.69 7.17
N GLU A 102 -9.42 24.88 8.00
CA GLU A 102 -9.92 26.21 8.42
C GLU A 102 -8.87 27.03 9.19
N ARG A 103 -8.03 26.35 9.97
CA ARG A 103 -6.93 26.98 10.73
C ARG A 103 -5.65 27.16 9.91
N GLY A 104 -5.62 26.74 8.64
CA GLY A 104 -4.43 26.79 7.80
C GLY A 104 -3.31 25.88 8.27
N LEU A 105 -3.62 24.81 9.02
CA LEU A 105 -2.65 23.80 9.42
C LEU A 105 -2.35 22.85 8.24
N PRO A 106 -1.10 22.42 8.05
CA PRO A 106 -0.76 21.45 7.00
C PRO A 106 -1.37 20.08 7.34
N PRO A 107 -1.59 19.20 6.33
CA PRO A 107 -1.95 17.80 6.58
C PRO A 107 -0.96 17.14 7.53
N GLN A 108 -1.48 16.42 8.52
CA GLN A 108 -0.67 15.71 9.50
C GLN A 108 -0.23 14.37 8.95
N ARG A 109 1.06 14.08 9.04
CA ARG A 109 1.56 12.73 8.77
C ARG A 109 1.12 11.77 9.85
N LEU A 110 0.40 10.72 9.42
CA LEU A 110 0.00 9.61 10.28
C LEU A 110 1.05 8.50 10.26
N ALA A 111 1.64 8.22 9.09
CA ALA A 111 2.62 7.16 8.94
C ALA A 111 3.66 7.47 7.84
N LEU A 112 4.85 6.91 8.02
CA LEU A 112 5.92 6.85 7.02
C LEU A 112 6.45 5.41 6.94
N SER A 113 6.15 4.73 5.84
CA SER A 113 6.53 3.34 5.58
C SER A 113 7.39 3.24 4.31
N ASN A 114 7.65 2.03 3.85
CA ASN A 114 8.38 1.77 2.61
C ASN A 114 7.88 0.46 1.97
N THR A 115 7.91 0.37 0.64
CA THR A 115 7.63 -0.88 -0.09
C THR A 115 8.61 -2.01 0.23
N LEU A 116 9.79 -1.71 0.79
CA LEU A 116 10.71 -2.69 1.35
C LEU A 116 10.15 -3.45 2.57
N ASN A 117 8.98 -3.08 3.08
CA ASN A 117 8.27 -3.89 4.08
C ASN A 117 7.40 -4.99 3.44
N MET A 118 7.26 -5.03 2.11
CA MET A 118 6.57 -6.12 1.42
C MET A 118 7.32 -7.43 1.62
N TYR A 119 6.60 -8.46 2.04
CA TYR A 119 7.17 -9.80 2.22
C TYR A 119 7.27 -10.59 0.90
N TRP A 120 6.31 -10.38 -0.01
CA TRP A 120 6.27 -10.99 -1.33
C TRP A 120 6.57 -9.93 -2.40
N THR A 121 7.39 -10.27 -3.39
CA THR A 121 7.64 -9.40 -4.55
C THR A 121 6.42 -9.34 -5.46
N VAL A 122 6.35 -8.31 -6.31
CA VAL A 122 5.27 -8.21 -7.30
C VAL A 122 5.36 -9.33 -8.34
N ALA A 123 6.57 -9.80 -8.68
CA ALA A 123 6.75 -10.96 -9.55
C ALA A 123 6.14 -12.22 -8.93
N GLN A 124 6.34 -12.46 -7.63
CA GLN A 124 5.70 -13.54 -6.89
C GLN A 124 4.18 -13.43 -6.90
N MET A 125 3.61 -12.21 -6.74
CA MET A 125 2.16 -12.00 -6.82
C MET A 125 1.59 -12.38 -8.20
N VAL A 126 2.25 -11.96 -9.28
CA VAL A 126 1.84 -12.28 -10.67
C VAL A 126 1.96 -13.78 -10.96
N ALA A 127 3.08 -14.39 -10.56
CA ALA A 127 3.29 -15.82 -10.73
C ALA A 127 2.24 -16.63 -9.96
N HIS A 128 1.98 -16.27 -8.71
CA HIS A 128 0.97 -16.93 -7.89
C HIS A 128 -0.44 -16.78 -8.48
N HIS A 129 -0.84 -15.58 -8.89
CA HIS A 129 -2.17 -15.34 -9.43
C HIS A 129 -2.43 -16.16 -10.70
N SER A 130 -1.44 -16.30 -11.57
CA SER A 130 -1.56 -17.00 -12.84
C SER A 130 -1.30 -18.51 -12.77
N VAL A 131 -0.84 -19.05 -11.63
CA VAL A 131 -0.43 -20.46 -11.50
C VAL A 131 -1.57 -21.44 -11.76
N GLY A 132 -2.79 -21.09 -11.33
CA GLY A 132 -4.00 -21.89 -11.55
C GLY A 132 -4.59 -21.78 -12.96
N GLY A 133 -3.95 -21.04 -13.87
CA GLY A 133 -4.46 -20.80 -15.22
C GLY A 133 -5.33 -19.54 -15.35
N CYS A 134 -5.43 -18.71 -14.31
CA CYS A 134 -6.07 -17.40 -14.40
C CYS A 134 -5.38 -16.56 -15.50
N LYS A 135 -6.20 -15.96 -16.37
CA LYS A 135 -5.72 -15.16 -17.50
C LYS A 135 -5.69 -13.70 -17.11
N LEU A 136 -4.48 -13.15 -16.95
CA LEU A 136 -4.30 -11.72 -16.74
C LEU A 136 -4.54 -10.95 -18.04
N GLN A 137 -5.09 -9.74 -17.93
CA GLN A 137 -5.38 -8.83 -19.02
C GLN A 137 -4.63 -7.50 -18.81
N ALA A 138 -4.37 -6.79 -19.91
CA ALA A 138 -3.84 -5.44 -19.82
C ALA A 138 -4.83 -4.53 -19.09
N GLY A 139 -4.35 -3.82 -18.07
CA GLY A 139 -5.17 -2.98 -17.21
C GLY A 139 -5.65 -3.66 -15.93
N ASP A 140 -5.39 -4.96 -15.74
CA ASP A 140 -5.59 -5.60 -14.43
C ASP A 140 -4.74 -4.90 -13.37
N LEU A 141 -5.34 -4.66 -12.20
CA LEU A 141 -4.71 -3.94 -11.09
C LEU A 141 -4.55 -4.87 -9.88
N PHE A 142 -3.32 -4.93 -9.36
CA PHE A 142 -2.97 -5.73 -8.19
C PHE A 142 -2.70 -4.80 -7.01
N GLY A 143 -3.47 -4.94 -5.93
CA GLY A 143 -3.15 -4.30 -4.66
C GLY A 143 -2.06 -5.09 -3.93
N SER A 144 -1.07 -4.39 -3.37
CA SER A 144 0.01 -5.01 -2.57
C SER A 144 -0.48 -5.62 -1.24
N GLY A 145 -1.69 -5.27 -0.82
CA GLY A 145 -2.10 -5.31 0.58
C GLY A 145 -1.60 -4.08 1.35
N THR A 146 -2.06 -3.93 2.58
CA THR A 146 -1.65 -2.84 3.48
C THR A 146 -0.14 -2.90 3.74
N LEU A 147 0.57 -1.79 3.55
CA LEU A 147 2.03 -1.72 3.67
C LEU A 147 2.48 -1.15 5.01
N SER A 148 2.61 -2.05 5.98
CA SER A 148 3.04 -1.72 7.35
C SER A 148 4.49 -2.09 7.59
N GLY A 149 5.26 -1.15 8.16
CA GLY A 149 6.58 -1.41 8.71
C GLY A 149 6.54 -1.93 10.14
N GLN A 150 7.72 -2.20 10.70
CA GLN A 150 7.85 -2.72 12.07
C GLN A 150 7.66 -1.65 13.14
N SER A 151 7.88 -0.37 12.82
CA SER A 151 7.75 0.72 13.78
C SER A 151 6.29 1.19 13.90
N PRO A 152 5.86 1.67 15.08
CA PRO A 152 4.49 2.15 15.28
C PRO A 152 4.08 3.31 14.36
N ASP A 153 5.04 4.10 13.88
CA ASP A 153 4.84 5.22 12.95
C ASP A 153 4.93 4.81 11.48
N ALA A 154 5.06 3.51 11.18
CA ALA A 154 5.12 2.96 9.83
C ALA A 154 3.93 2.05 9.48
N VAL A 155 2.88 2.02 10.29
CA VAL A 155 1.70 1.19 10.05
C VAL A 155 0.82 1.73 8.93
N GLY A 156 0.25 0.84 8.11
CA GLY A 156 -0.47 1.20 6.90
C GLY A 156 -1.98 1.45 7.09
N SER A 157 -2.49 1.40 8.32
CA SER A 157 -3.90 1.69 8.59
C SER A 157 -4.16 2.26 9.99
N LEU A 158 -5.24 3.04 10.10
CA LEU A 158 -5.74 3.51 11.39
C LEU A 158 -6.13 2.35 12.32
N LEU A 159 -6.57 1.22 11.77
CA LEU A 159 -6.86 0.01 12.55
C LEU A 159 -5.64 -0.44 13.36
N GLU A 160 -4.47 -0.44 12.72
CA GLU A 160 -3.21 -0.83 13.36
C GLU A 160 -2.72 0.25 14.32
N SER A 161 -2.68 1.52 13.89
CA SER A 161 -2.14 2.62 14.71
C SER A 161 -2.94 2.89 15.99
N THR A 162 -4.21 2.48 16.01
CA THR A 162 -5.13 2.70 17.13
C THR A 162 -5.44 1.43 17.91
N ASN A 163 -4.79 0.32 17.56
CA ASN A 163 -5.02 -1.01 18.15
C ASN A 163 -6.51 -1.38 18.15
N GLY A 164 -7.16 -1.26 16.98
CA GLY A 164 -8.59 -1.50 16.85
C GLY A 164 -9.46 -0.44 17.51
N GLY A 165 -9.02 0.83 17.53
CA GLY A 165 -9.72 1.94 18.17
C GLY A 165 -9.60 1.99 19.71
N LYS A 166 -8.75 1.14 20.32
CA LYS A 166 -8.50 1.16 21.77
C LYS A 166 -7.64 2.33 22.22
N GLN A 167 -6.88 2.92 21.30
CA GLN A 167 -5.99 4.05 21.55
C GLN A 167 -6.27 5.15 20.52
N SER A 168 -6.40 6.40 20.95
CA SER A 168 -6.61 7.53 20.04
C SER A 168 -5.28 8.17 19.62
N LEU A 169 -5.24 8.66 18.39
CA LEU A 169 -4.19 9.55 17.90
C LEU A 169 -4.57 10.99 18.20
N THR A 170 -3.66 11.76 18.80
CA THR A 170 -3.82 13.20 18.95
C THR A 170 -3.26 13.92 17.74
N LEU A 171 -4.09 14.71 17.06
CA LEU A 171 -3.69 15.53 15.92
C LEU A 171 -3.06 16.86 16.38
N ALA A 172 -2.32 17.51 15.50
CA ALA A 172 -1.68 18.82 15.72
C ALA A 172 -2.71 19.93 15.99
N SER A 173 -3.95 19.75 15.53
CA SER A 173 -5.08 20.61 15.87
C SER A 173 -5.57 20.44 17.32
N GLY A 174 -5.22 19.34 17.98
CA GLY A 174 -5.77 18.88 19.26
C GLY A 174 -6.92 17.89 19.14
N GLU A 175 -7.42 17.65 17.92
CA GLU A 175 -8.44 16.63 17.63
C GLU A 175 -7.92 15.23 17.95
N GLN A 176 -8.83 14.29 18.23
CA GLN A 176 -8.50 12.88 18.44
C GLN A 176 -9.10 12.06 17.31
N ARG A 177 -8.40 11.01 16.86
CA ARG A 177 -8.92 10.04 15.89
C ARG A 177 -8.64 8.62 16.34
N THR A 178 -9.64 7.76 16.16
CA THR A 178 -9.49 6.30 16.20
C THR A 178 -9.68 5.71 14.80
N PHE A 179 -10.75 6.13 14.13
CA PHE A 179 -10.99 5.93 12.71
C PHE A 179 -11.26 7.28 12.05
N LEU A 180 -11.51 7.27 10.74
CA LEU A 180 -11.86 8.47 9.99
C LEU A 180 -13.24 8.98 10.41
N GLU A 181 -13.38 10.30 10.46
CA GLU A 181 -14.64 11.00 10.63
C GLU A 181 -15.08 11.64 9.31
N ASP A 182 -16.36 12.01 9.22
CA ASP A 182 -16.87 12.77 8.07
C ASP A 182 -16.06 14.07 7.90
N GLY A 183 -15.70 14.39 6.65
CA GLY A 183 -14.89 15.55 6.35
C GLY A 183 -13.37 15.31 6.41
N ASP A 184 -12.91 14.19 6.97
CA ASP A 184 -11.49 13.83 6.94
C ASP A 184 -11.04 13.55 5.50
N GLU A 185 -9.88 14.11 5.13
CA GLU A 185 -9.23 13.84 3.86
C GLU A 185 -7.93 13.05 4.06
N VAL A 186 -7.86 11.87 3.43
CA VAL A 186 -6.66 11.02 3.41
C VAL A 186 -5.88 11.31 2.14
N ILE A 187 -4.58 11.51 2.29
CA ILE A 187 -3.64 11.78 1.20
C ILE A 187 -2.50 10.76 1.29
N LEU A 188 -2.39 9.91 0.26
CA LEU A 188 -1.21 9.05 0.08
C LEU A 188 -0.20 9.75 -0.83
N ARG A 189 1.08 9.63 -0.48
CA ARG A 189 2.21 10.07 -1.29
C ARG A 189 3.27 8.97 -1.33
N ALA A 190 4.02 8.93 -2.42
CA ALA A 190 5.19 8.08 -2.52
C ALA A 190 6.34 8.79 -3.23
N ARG A 191 7.56 8.47 -2.80
CA ARG A 191 8.78 9.01 -3.42
C ARG A 191 9.96 8.06 -3.31
N CYS A 192 10.69 7.93 -4.41
CA CYS A 192 11.98 7.24 -4.46
C CYS A 192 13.11 8.28 -4.36
N ARG A 193 14.16 7.96 -3.59
CA ARG A 193 15.35 8.80 -3.44
C ARG A 193 16.60 7.92 -3.45
N ARG A 194 17.62 8.33 -4.20
CA ARG A 194 18.94 7.69 -4.25
C ARG A 194 19.97 8.72 -4.69
N ASP A 195 21.09 8.79 -3.99
CA ASP A 195 22.17 9.71 -4.34
C ASP A 195 22.65 9.45 -5.77
N GLY A 196 22.86 10.55 -6.51
CA GLY A 196 23.25 10.49 -7.93
C GLY A 196 22.11 10.27 -8.93
N TYR A 197 20.86 10.09 -8.46
CA TYR A 197 19.68 9.93 -9.32
C TYR A 197 18.62 11.00 -9.00
N PRO A 198 17.81 11.44 -10.00
CA PRO A 198 16.67 12.31 -9.74
C PRO A 198 15.62 11.59 -8.89
N SER A 199 14.98 12.30 -7.95
CA SER A 199 13.89 11.72 -7.17
C SER A 199 12.67 11.47 -8.05
N ILE A 200 11.96 10.35 -7.84
CA ILE A 200 10.73 10.02 -8.58
C ILE A 200 9.56 10.02 -7.61
N GLY A 201 8.53 10.81 -7.90
CA GLY A 201 7.30 10.88 -7.11
C GLY A 201 6.10 10.28 -7.86
N PHE A 202 5.14 9.77 -7.10
CA PHE A 202 3.92 9.14 -7.64
C PHE A 202 2.72 10.10 -7.74
N GLY A 203 2.93 11.39 -7.44
CA GLY A 203 1.85 12.33 -7.20
C GLY A 203 1.12 12.03 -5.89
N GLU A 204 -0.20 12.24 -5.87
CA GLU A 204 -1.05 12.01 -4.71
C GLU A 204 -2.21 11.08 -5.07
N CYS A 205 -2.62 10.25 -4.11
CA CYS A 205 -3.93 9.59 -4.11
C CYS A 205 -4.73 10.17 -2.95
N ARG A 206 -5.77 10.96 -3.25
CA ARG A 206 -6.57 11.71 -2.27
C ARG A 206 -8.02 11.28 -2.28
N GLY A 207 -8.63 11.28 -1.10
CA GLY A 207 -10.08 11.18 -0.98
C GLY A 207 -10.56 11.78 0.33
N LYS A 208 -11.68 12.52 0.26
CA LYS A 208 -12.37 13.12 1.40
C LYS A 208 -13.60 12.30 1.75
N VAL A 209 -13.71 11.86 3.00
CA VAL A 209 -14.86 11.13 3.51
C VAL A 209 -16.07 12.07 3.51
N GLN A 210 -17.18 11.58 2.94
CA GLN A 210 -18.46 12.27 2.95
C GLN A 210 -19.39 11.58 3.93
N PRO A 211 -20.34 12.33 4.54
CA PRO A 211 -21.39 11.73 5.34
C PRO A 211 -22.13 10.63 4.61
N ALA A 212 -22.48 9.58 5.35
CA ALA A 212 -23.39 8.55 4.87
C ALA A 212 -24.76 9.17 4.49
N ARG A 213 -25.46 8.52 3.57
CA ARG A 213 -26.79 8.97 3.10
C ARG A 213 -27.90 8.61 4.07
#